data_AF-A0AAE1CQF0-F1
#
_entry.id   AF-A0AAE1CQF0-F1
#
_cell.length_a   1.000
_cell.length_b   1.000
_cell.length_c   1.000
_cell.angle_alpha   90.00
_cell.angle_beta   90.00
_cell.angle_gamma   90.00
#
_symmetry.space_group_name_H-M   'P 1'
#
loop_
_entity.id
_entity.type
_entity.pdbx_description
1 polymer ?
#
loop_
_entity_poly.entity_id
_entity_poly.type
_entity_poly.pdbx_seq_one_letter_code
_entity_poly.pdbx_strand_id
1 'polypeptide(L)'
;MVLHVQGNRHQGDSRYPGQGKQCTAMAMVAVAYKKTKNMTQWMTSDVDFLLDCGDQLYTKTSALHNLTFPMPTDISEPISIHEIKFKVNIVKSLSGVFSLDLPNNDDFFTALFNAHDAAILTFGQVFSSYAVGVLKEHDGIYIFDSHSRDRMGCVYAMGLHV
;
A
#
# COMPACT_ATOMS: atom_id res chain seq x y z
N MET A 1 3.67 -12.78 18.46
CA MET A 1 4.64 -11.67 18.36
C MET A 1 4.18 -10.82 17.20
N VAL A 2 3.77 -9.56 17.44
CA VAL A 2 3.41 -8.65 16.34
C VAL A 2 4.72 -8.08 15.81
N LEU A 3 5.06 -8.41 14.56
CA LEU A 3 6.21 -7.81 13.89
C LEU A 3 5.78 -6.43 13.37
N HIS A 4 6.33 -5.39 13.98
CA HIS A 4 6.13 -4.01 13.55
C HIS A 4 7.44 -3.47 12.97
N VAL A 5 7.37 -2.92 11.76
CA VAL A 5 8.51 -2.32 11.06
C VAL A 5 8.08 -0.93 10.60
N GLN A 6 8.83 0.08 11.01
CA GLN A 6 8.59 1.48 10.69
C GLN A 6 9.68 1.95 9.73
N GLY A 7 9.30 2.76 8.73
CA GLY A 7 10.26 3.46 7.87
C GLY A 7 11.07 4.50 8.65
N ASN A 8 11.87 5.30 7.94
CA ASN A 8 12.42 6.58 8.42
C ASN A 8 11.64 7.79 7.87
N ARG A 9 10.64 7.54 7.01
CA ARG A 9 9.75 8.54 6.42
C ARG A 9 8.37 7.97 6.14
N HIS A 10 7.47 8.86 5.75
CA HIS A 10 6.13 8.54 5.25
C HIS A 10 5.90 9.24 3.90
N GLN A 11 4.81 8.91 3.22
CA GLN A 11 4.49 9.45 1.90
C GLN A 11 4.36 10.99 1.81
N GLY A 12 4.20 11.65 2.96
CA GLY A 12 4.03 13.10 3.07
C GLY A 12 5.34 13.84 3.25
N ASP A 13 6.48 13.14 3.26
CA ASP A 13 7.80 13.73 3.35
C ASP A 13 8.06 14.69 2.18
N SER A 14 8.52 15.90 2.51
CA SER A 14 8.84 16.98 1.57
C SER A 14 9.82 16.62 0.45
N ARG A 15 10.57 15.54 0.60
CA ARG A 15 11.48 15.04 -0.43
C ARG A 15 10.76 14.45 -1.65
N TYR A 16 9.50 14.06 -1.50
CA TYR A 16 8.74 13.39 -2.52
C TYR A 16 7.99 14.40 -3.40
N PRO A 17 8.24 14.45 -4.72
CA PRO A 17 7.43 15.22 -5.65
C PRO A 17 5.93 14.90 -5.56
N GLY A 18 5.59 13.64 -5.32
CA GLY A 18 4.21 13.17 -5.20
C GLY A 18 3.57 13.35 -3.82
N GLN A 19 4.22 14.04 -2.87
CA GLN A 19 3.87 14.04 -1.44
C GLN A 19 2.35 14.03 -1.16
N GLY A 20 1.92 13.03 -0.38
CA GLY A 20 0.53 12.84 0.05
C GLY A 20 -0.46 12.31 -1.00
N LYS A 21 0.00 11.93 -2.20
CA LYS A 21 -0.87 11.48 -3.31
C LYS A 21 -0.53 10.09 -3.85
N GLN A 22 0.57 9.52 -3.38
CA GLN A 22 1.21 8.34 -3.96
C GLN A 22 0.88 7.02 -3.21
N CYS A 23 -0.09 7.03 -2.29
CA CYS A 23 -0.46 5.85 -1.48
C CYS A 23 -0.80 4.62 -2.33
N THR A 24 -1.59 4.77 -3.40
CA THR A 24 -1.97 3.66 -4.28
C THR A 24 -0.76 3.03 -4.95
N ALA A 25 0.16 3.85 -5.46
CA ALA A 25 1.38 3.39 -6.10
C ALA A 25 2.29 2.69 -5.09
N MET A 26 2.49 3.26 -3.90
CA MET A 26 3.28 2.64 -2.83
C MET A 26 2.70 1.29 -2.38
N ALA A 27 1.37 1.20 -2.21
CA ALA A 27 0.70 -0.06 -1.91
C ALA A 27 0.93 -1.11 -3.03
N MET A 28 0.89 -0.70 -4.30
CA MET A 28 1.15 -1.59 -5.42
C MET A 28 2.61 -2.08 -5.47
N VAL A 29 3.57 -1.21 -5.15
CA VAL A 29 4.99 -1.62 -5.01
C VAL A 29 5.16 -2.63 -3.88
N ALA A 30 4.51 -2.45 -2.73
CA ALA A 30 4.56 -3.41 -1.63
C ALA A 30 4.01 -4.80 -2.04
N VAL A 31 2.91 -4.83 -2.80
CA VAL A 31 2.35 -6.06 -3.38
C VAL A 31 3.36 -6.76 -4.30
N ALA A 32 4.07 -6.01 -5.15
CA ALA A 32 5.11 -6.57 -6.01
C ALA A 32 6.33 -7.07 -5.20
N TYR A 33 6.78 -6.29 -4.22
CA TYR A 33 7.97 -6.58 -3.42
C TYR A 33 7.82 -7.83 -2.55
N LYS A 34 6.61 -8.19 -2.15
CA LYS A 34 6.31 -9.48 -1.50
C LYS A 34 6.88 -10.68 -2.27
N LYS A 35 6.99 -10.62 -3.60
CA LYS A 35 7.58 -11.70 -4.41
C LYS A 35 9.12 -11.76 -4.35
N THR A 36 9.76 -10.77 -3.75
CA THR A 36 11.23 -10.67 -3.64
C THR A 36 11.75 -11.02 -2.24
N LYS A 37 10.99 -10.68 -1.19
CA LYS A 37 11.43 -10.84 0.20
C LYS A 37 10.25 -11.14 1.11
N ASN A 38 10.41 -12.15 1.97
CA ASN A 38 9.38 -12.49 2.96
C ASN A 38 9.18 -11.32 3.93
N MET A 39 7.91 -11.01 4.25
CA MET A 39 7.56 -9.86 5.08
C MET A 39 8.10 -9.93 6.51
N THR A 40 8.31 -11.14 7.04
CA THR A 40 8.94 -11.30 8.36
C THR A 40 10.38 -10.78 8.42
N GLN A 41 11.00 -10.58 7.25
CA GLN A 41 12.38 -10.13 7.09
C GLN A 41 12.46 -8.68 6.63
N TRP A 42 11.32 -7.99 6.47
CA TRP A 42 11.33 -6.58 6.12
C TRP A 42 11.94 -5.77 7.27
N MET A 43 12.75 -4.80 6.88
CA MET A 43 13.44 -3.87 7.76
C MET A 43 13.03 -2.45 7.38
N THR A 44 13.36 -1.50 8.23
CA THR A 44 13.16 -0.06 7.98
C THR A 44 13.65 0.38 6.59
N SER A 45 14.80 -0.15 6.14
CA SER A 45 15.34 0.15 4.80
C SER A 45 14.46 -0.36 3.66
N ASP A 46 13.77 -1.49 3.85
CA ASP A 46 12.86 -2.02 2.83
C ASP A 46 11.62 -1.13 2.75
N VAL A 47 11.05 -0.72 3.90
CA VAL A 47 9.91 0.22 3.94
C VAL A 47 10.26 1.52 3.21
N ASP A 48 11.40 2.10 3.53
CA ASP A 48 11.93 3.29 2.86
C ASP A 48 12.10 3.11 1.34
N PHE A 49 12.63 1.96 0.92
CA PHE A 49 12.79 1.62 -0.48
C PHE A 49 11.43 1.52 -1.20
N LEU A 50 10.42 0.91 -0.57
CA LEU A 50 9.06 0.83 -1.11
C LEU A 50 8.44 2.22 -1.31
N LEU A 51 8.67 3.14 -0.37
CA LEU A 51 8.21 4.53 -0.48
C LEU A 51 8.89 5.24 -1.67
N ASP A 52 10.21 5.08 -1.82
CA ASP A 52 10.97 5.69 -2.92
C ASP A 52 10.55 5.13 -4.29
N CYS A 53 10.38 3.82 -4.41
CA CYS A 53 9.88 3.18 -5.62
C CYS A 53 8.42 3.56 -5.94
N GLY A 54 7.58 3.66 -4.91
CA GLY A 54 6.17 4.03 -5.05
C GLY A 54 5.98 5.47 -5.50
N ASP A 55 6.79 6.40 -5.01
CA ASP A 55 6.77 7.79 -5.46
C ASP A 55 7.24 7.94 -6.92
N GLN A 56 8.27 7.19 -7.31
CA GLN A 56 8.70 7.14 -8.72
C GLN A 56 7.62 6.56 -9.64
N LEU A 57 6.93 5.50 -9.21
CA LEU A 57 5.83 4.91 -9.95
C LEU A 57 4.68 5.92 -10.09
N TYR A 58 4.25 6.53 -8.99
CA TYR A 58 3.24 7.57 -8.99
C TYR A 58 3.59 8.72 -9.93
N THR A 59 4.81 9.24 -9.87
CA THR A 59 5.23 10.39 -10.67
C THR A 59 5.15 10.08 -12.17
N LYS A 60 5.54 8.87 -12.56
CA LYS A 60 5.43 8.39 -13.94
C LYS A 60 3.96 8.25 -14.37
N THR A 61 3.15 7.54 -13.59
CA THR A 61 1.73 7.35 -13.89
C THR A 61 0.97 8.67 -13.95
N SER A 62 1.19 9.55 -12.98
CA SER A 62 0.56 10.87 -12.88
C SER A 62 0.90 11.74 -14.09
N ALA A 63 2.16 11.77 -14.50
CA ALA A 63 2.59 12.52 -15.68
C ALA A 63 2.06 11.93 -16.99
N LEU A 64 2.05 10.60 -17.12
CA LEU A 64 1.60 9.91 -18.34
C LEU A 64 0.08 10.06 -18.55
N HIS A 65 -0.69 9.97 -17.47
CA HIS A 65 -2.15 9.92 -17.52
C HIS A 65 -2.84 11.21 -17.06
N ASN A 66 -2.08 12.22 -16.63
CA ASN A 66 -2.58 13.48 -16.08
C ASN A 66 -3.53 13.28 -14.89
N LEU A 67 -3.15 12.41 -13.94
CA LEU A 67 -3.96 12.02 -12.78
C LEU A 67 -3.36 12.54 -11.48
N THR A 68 -4.19 13.10 -10.60
CA THR A 68 -3.75 13.50 -9.25
C THR A 68 -3.78 12.33 -8.26
N PHE A 69 -4.83 11.51 -8.31
CA PHE A 69 -5.04 10.35 -7.44
C PHE A 69 -5.34 9.12 -8.30
N PRO A 70 -4.32 8.38 -8.76
CA PRO A 70 -4.54 7.20 -9.58
C PRO A 70 -5.20 6.08 -8.78
N MET A 71 -6.18 5.43 -9.40
CA MET A 71 -6.75 4.17 -8.95
C MET A 71 -5.77 3.01 -9.25
N PRO A 72 -5.87 1.85 -8.58
CA PRO A 72 -5.04 0.70 -8.90
C PRO A 72 -5.11 0.29 -10.38
N THR A 73 -6.25 0.49 -11.03
CA THR A 73 -6.44 0.18 -12.46
C THR A 73 -5.80 1.20 -13.41
N ASP A 74 -5.44 2.39 -12.91
CA ASP A 74 -4.80 3.43 -13.72
C ASP A 74 -3.29 3.22 -13.82
N ILE A 75 -2.70 2.43 -12.90
CA ILE A 75 -1.27 2.13 -12.87
C ILE A 75 -1.01 0.89 -13.74
N SER A 76 -0.48 1.12 -14.93
CA SER A 76 -0.17 0.06 -15.89
C SER A 76 1.33 -0.14 -16.10
N GLU A 77 2.14 0.77 -15.58
CA GLU A 77 3.58 0.78 -15.71
C GLU A 77 4.22 -0.39 -14.97
N PRO A 78 5.27 -0.99 -15.53
CA PRO A 78 6.01 -2.05 -14.84
C PRO A 78 6.74 -1.46 -13.61
N ILE A 79 6.64 -2.19 -12.51
CA ILE A 79 7.32 -1.86 -11.26
C ILE A 79 8.70 -2.48 -11.31
N SER A 80 9.75 -1.64 -11.25
CA SER A 80 11.13 -2.12 -11.22
C SER A 80 11.60 -2.19 -9.77
N ILE A 81 11.89 -3.41 -9.31
CA ILE A 81 12.44 -3.69 -7.98
C ILE A 81 13.78 -4.37 -8.19
N HIS A 82 14.87 -3.66 -7.85
CA HIS A 82 16.23 -4.05 -8.23
C HIS A 82 16.31 -4.29 -9.75
N GLU A 83 16.73 -5.48 -10.18
CA GLU A 83 16.84 -5.86 -11.60
C GLU A 83 15.57 -6.55 -12.15
N ILE A 84 14.57 -6.77 -11.31
CA ILE A 84 13.35 -7.50 -11.67
C ILE A 84 12.21 -6.52 -11.97
N LYS A 85 11.51 -6.76 -13.09
CA LYS A 85 10.32 -6.01 -13.47
C LYS A 85 9.07 -6.82 -13.17
N PHE A 86 8.18 -6.23 -12.39
CA PHE A 86 6.88 -6.79 -12.05
C PHE A 86 5.79 -6.08 -12.82
N LYS A 87 4.79 -6.84 -13.25
CA LYS A 87 3.50 -6.33 -13.71
C LYS A 87 2.44 -6.81 -12.74
N VAL A 88 1.75 -5.87 -12.11
CA VAL A 88 0.63 -6.18 -11.22
C VAL A 88 -0.64 -6.22 -12.06
N ASN A 89 -1.37 -7.33 -11.99
CA ASN A 89 -2.66 -7.49 -12.68
C ASN A 89 -3.78 -7.43 -11.64
N ILE A 90 -4.67 -6.44 -11.76
CA ILE A 90 -5.87 -6.35 -10.91
C ILE A 90 -6.91 -7.33 -11.44
N VAL A 91 -7.13 -8.42 -10.70
CA VAL A 91 -7.99 -9.54 -11.13
C VAL A 91 -9.45 -9.39 -10.74
N LYS A 92 -9.72 -8.69 -9.63
CA LYS A 92 -11.07 -8.49 -9.10
C LYS A 92 -11.11 -7.21 -8.27
N SER A 93 -12.17 -6.42 -8.45
CA SER A 93 -12.50 -5.31 -7.57
C SER A 93 -13.67 -5.71 -6.69
N LEU A 94 -13.52 -5.54 -5.38
CA LEU A 94 -14.58 -5.74 -4.40
C LEU A 94 -14.87 -4.41 -3.73
N SER A 95 -16.16 -4.06 -3.62
CA SER A 95 -16.62 -2.85 -2.95
C SER A 95 -17.70 -3.21 -1.92
N GLY A 96 -17.68 -2.55 -0.77
CA GLY A 96 -18.62 -2.78 0.31
C GLY A 96 -18.50 -1.73 1.39
N VAL A 97 -19.46 -1.72 2.32
CA VAL A 97 -19.42 -0.88 3.52
C VAL A 97 -18.95 -1.75 4.67
N PHE A 98 -17.83 -1.36 5.29
CA PHE A 98 -17.41 -1.97 6.55
C PHE A 98 -18.24 -1.36 7.68
N SER A 99 -19.17 -2.13 8.23
CA SER A 99 -19.94 -1.72 9.41
C SER A 99 -19.81 -2.78 10.49
N LEU A 100 -19.34 -2.39 11.68
CA LEU A 100 -19.16 -3.30 12.82
C LEU A 100 -20.47 -3.99 13.24
N ASP A 101 -21.62 -3.44 12.85
CA ASP A 101 -22.96 -3.92 13.19
C ASP A 101 -23.54 -4.89 12.15
N LEU A 102 -22.84 -5.16 11.04
CA LEU A 102 -23.32 -6.10 10.03
C LEU A 102 -22.82 -7.51 10.34
N PRO A 103 -23.72 -8.50 10.53
CA PRO A 103 -23.32 -9.89 10.56
C PRO A 103 -22.75 -10.21 9.17
N ASN A 104 -21.50 -10.69 9.10
CA ASN A 104 -20.77 -11.15 7.90
C ASN A 104 -19.60 -10.28 7.39
N ASN A 105 -19.01 -9.36 8.17
CA ASN A 105 -17.72 -8.74 7.75
C ASN A 105 -16.58 -9.77 7.59
N ASP A 106 -16.62 -10.88 8.33
CA ASP A 106 -15.65 -11.97 8.22
C ASP A 106 -15.59 -12.55 6.79
N ASP A 107 -16.69 -12.47 6.03
CA ASP A 107 -16.76 -13.01 4.67
C ASP A 107 -15.89 -12.22 3.69
N PHE A 108 -15.70 -10.91 3.88
CA PHE A 108 -14.96 -10.07 2.92
C PHE A 108 -13.48 -10.45 2.86
N PHE A 109 -12.79 -10.39 4.01
CA PHE A 109 -11.37 -10.71 4.08
C PHE A 109 -11.12 -12.21 3.90
N THR A 110 -12.02 -13.06 4.39
CA THR A 110 -11.94 -14.50 4.16
C THR A 110 -12.06 -14.83 2.67
N ALA A 111 -13.05 -14.29 1.96
CA ALA A 111 -13.19 -14.50 0.52
C ALA A 111 -12.00 -13.95 -0.28
N LEU A 112 -11.48 -12.77 0.10
CA LEU A 112 -10.32 -12.15 -0.54
C LEU A 112 -9.07 -13.04 -0.38
N PHE A 113 -8.78 -13.48 0.85
CA PHE A 113 -7.56 -14.23 1.15
C PHE A 113 -7.64 -15.73 0.90
N ASN A 114 -8.83 -16.26 0.61
CA ASN A 114 -8.99 -17.61 0.08
C ASN A 114 -8.54 -17.70 -1.39
N ALA A 115 -8.70 -16.62 -2.15
CA ALA A 115 -8.38 -16.60 -3.58
C ALA A 115 -7.05 -15.92 -3.91
N HIS A 116 -6.59 -14.97 -3.07
CA HIS A 116 -5.44 -14.11 -3.37
C HIS A 116 -4.53 -13.94 -2.14
N ASP A 117 -3.22 -13.79 -2.38
CA ASP A 117 -2.20 -13.59 -1.34
C ASP A 117 -1.89 -12.10 -1.07
N ALA A 118 -2.53 -11.20 -1.81
CA ALA A 118 -2.36 -9.76 -1.68
C ALA A 118 -3.59 -9.00 -2.20
N ALA A 119 -3.79 -7.79 -1.67
CA ALA A 119 -4.82 -6.86 -2.11
C ALA A 119 -4.39 -5.41 -1.86
N ILE A 120 -4.97 -4.48 -2.62
CA ILE A 120 -4.90 -3.05 -2.32
C ILE A 120 -6.27 -2.68 -1.76
N LEU A 121 -6.31 -2.26 -0.49
CA LEU A 121 -7.51 -1.73 0.12
C LEU A 121 -7.53 -0.22 -0.08
N THR A 122 -8.64 0.28 -0.60
CA THR A 122 -8.89 1.71 -0.70
C THR A 122 -10.08 2.06 0.19
N PHE A 123 -9.95 3.12 0.98
CA PHE A 123 -11.00 3.63 1.85
C PHE A 123 -10.99 5.16 1.82
N GLY A 124 -12.18 5.76 1.86
CA GLY A 124 -12.29 7.21 1.76
C GLY A 124 -13.60 7.70 1.15
N GLN A 125 -13.76 9.01 1.13
CA GLN A 125 -14.88 9.70 0.49
C GLN A 125 -14.47 10.27 -0.87
N VAL A 126 -15.43 10.82 -1.61
CA VAL A 126 -15.29 11.36 -2.98
C VAL A 126 -14.03 12.23 -3.21
N PHE A 127 -13.51 12.90 -2.17
CA PHE A 127 -12.39 13.84 -2.27
C PHE A 127 -11.10 13.41 -1.52
N SER A 128 -11.11 12.30 -0.80
CA SER A 128 -9.92 11.78 -0.12
C SER A 128 -9.93 10.26 -0.13
N SER A 129 -8.99 9.66 -0.85
CA SER A 129 -8.80 8.21 -0.89
C SER A 129 -7.48 7.86 -0.21
N TYR A 130 -7.57 6.93 0.74
CA TYR A 130 -6.43 6.29 1.37
C TYR A 130 -6.28 4.92 0.74
N ALA A 131 -5.03 4.51 0.52
CA ALA A 131 -4.72 3.18 0.02
C ALA A 131 -3.65 2.51 0.89
N VAL A 132 -3.86 1.23 1.20
CA VAL A 132 -2.90 0.37 1.91
C VAL A 132 -2.74 -0.95 1.17
N GLY A 133 -1.56 -1.54 1.26
CA GLY A 133 -1.31 -2.90 0.77
C GLY A 133 -1.62 -3.90 1.88
N VAL A 134 -2.43 -4.92 1.60
CA VAL A 134 -2.66 -6.02 2.54
C VAL A 134 -2.14 -7.31 1.94
N LEU A 135 -1.30 -7.99 2.70
CA LEU A 135 -0.41 -9.03 2.21
C LEU A 135 -0.50 -10.24 3.12
N LYS A 136 -0.77 -11.42 2.57
CA LYS A 136 -0.92 -12.68 3.32
C LYS A 136 0.29 -13.58 3.14
N GLU A 137 0.89 -14.03 4.24
CA GLU A 137 1.87 -15.12 4.28
C GLU A 137 1.29 -16.33 4.99
N HIS A 138 2.07 -17.41 5.04
CA HIS A 138 1.73 -18.62 5.78
C HIS A 138 1.52 -18.36 7.28
N ASP A 139 2.17 -17.33 7.84
CA ASP A 139 2.19 -17.04 9.28
C ASP A 139 1.28 -15.88 9.69
N GLY A 140 0.62 -15.19 8.74
CA GLY A 140 -0.30 -14.11 9.07
C GLY A 140 -0.63 -13.17 7.93
N ILE A 141 -1.33 -12.09 8.30
CA ILE A 141 -1.69 -10.97 7.43
C ILE A 141 -0.90 -9.75 7.88
N TYR A 142 -0.31 -9.07 6.90
CA TYR A 142 0.53 -7.89 7.06
C TYR A 142 -0.12 -6.72 6.34
N ILE A 143 0.02 -5.52 6.89
CA ILE A 143 -0.48 -4.29 6.29
C ILE A 143 0.70 -3.37 6.05
N PHE A 144 0.87 -2.96 4.80
CA PHE A 144 1.74 -1.86 4.42
C PHE A 144 0.92 -0.59 4.33
N ASP A 145 1.23 0.37 5.21
CA ASP A 145 0.62 1.69 5.25
C ASP A 145 1.70 2.77 5.06
N SER A 146 1.53 3.61 4.05
CA SER A 146 2.50 4.65 3.69
C SER A 146 2.27 5.99 4.40
N HIS A 147 1.13 6.16 5.08
CA HIS A 147 0.78 7.39 5.79
C HIS A 147 1.58 7.52 7.09
N SER A 148 1.67 8.74 7.65
CA SER A 148 2.32 8.94 8.94
C SER A 148 1.55 8.19 10.04
N ARG A 149 2.27 7.31 10.73
CA ARG A 149 1.75 6.53 11.84
C ARG A 149 2.65 6.69 13.06
N ASP A 150 2.08 6.64 14.24
CA ASP A 150 2.91 6.53 15.45
C ASP A 150 3.48 5.11 15.61
N ARG A 151 4.26 4.89 16.68
CA ARG A 151 4.88 3.59 16.98
C ARG A 151 3.86 2.47 17.26
N MET A 152 2.59 2.80 17.42
CA MET A 152 1.49 1.85 17.60
C MET A 152 0.70 1.62 16.31
N GLY A 153 1.07 2.29 15.21
CA GLY A 153 0.32 2.23 13.95
C GLY A 153 -0.91 3.14 13.92
N CYS A 154 -1.08 4.06 14.88
CA CYS A 154 -2.23 4.98 14.92
C CYS A 154 -1.99 6.22 14.04
N VAL A 155 -3.07 6.86 13.58
CA VAL A 155 -3.02 8.14 12.83
C VAL A 155 -2.27 9.17 13.67
N TYR A 156 -1.22 9.78 13.12
CA TYR A 156 -0.49 10.84 13.78
C TYR A 156 -0.69 12.18 13.05
N ALA A 157 -1.43 13.09 13.68
CA ALA A 157 -1.86 14.35 13.05
C ALA A 157 -0.77 15.42 12.92
N MET A 158 0.44 15.20 13.46
CA MET A 158 1.51 16.21 13.52
C MET A 158 2.76 15.91 12.70
N GLY A 159 2.80 14.83 11.91
CA GLY A 159 3.87 14.58 10.92
C GLY A 159 5.32 14.60 11.46
N LEU A 160 5.52 14.46 12.78
CA LEU A 160 6.81 14.63 13.45
C LEU A 160 7.43 13.33 13.96
N HIS A 161 6.74 12.20 13.79
CA HIS A 161 7.33 10.89 13.97
C HIS A 161 6.87 9.97 12.84
N VAL A 162 7.78 9.07 12.50
CA VAL A 162 7.92 8.47 11.17
C VAL A 162 6.70 7.72 10.67
#